data_AF-A0A059E5L0-F1
#
_entry.id   AF-A0A059E5L0-F1
#
_cell.length_a   1.000
_cell.length_b   1.000
_cell.length_c   1.000
_cell.angle_alpha   90.00
_cell.angle_beta   90.00
_cell.angle_gamma   90.00
#
_symmetry.space_group_name_H-M   'P 1'
#
loop_
_entity.id
_entity.type
_entity.pdbx_description
1 polymer ?
#
loop_
_entity_poly.entity_id
_entity_poly.type
_entity_poly.pdbx_seq_one_letter_code
_entity_poly.pdbx_strand_id
1 'polypeptide(L)'
;MKNSILTAFLLLGMGVGPANAQVLVLGGGIAEDCYEAAKFGSVSPREGAAICTRAIQHEAMKLSNRAATYTNRGVLYMRAGLYEKALSDYDKSKRISPDTGETYLNEGAAYIFIEAYDKALQSLDQAIAYGSNDLHAAYYNRALAKEKLDDVEGAYYDFRRALELKPDWELAEWQLSRFEISTN
;
A
#
# COMPACT_ATOMS: atom_id res chain seq x y z
N MET A 1 14.28 17.56 -27.22
CA MET A 1 13.16 18.37 -26.71
C MET A 1 12.98 17.97 -25.26
N LYS A 2 13.22 18.89 -24.30
CA LYS A 2 13.02 18.60 -22.88
C LYS A 2 11.63 19.13 -22.53
N ASN A 3 10.75 18.25 -22.06
CA ASN A 3 9.46 18.66 -21.51
C ASN A 3 9.72 19.19 -20.10
N SER A 4 9.26 20.41 -19.80
CA SER A 4 9.33 20.98 -18.46
C SER A 4 7.93 20.97 -17.85
N ILE A 5 7.82 20.47 -16.62
CA ILE A 5 6.57 20.47 -15.83
C ILE A 5 6.50 21.81 -15.12
N LEU A 6 5.51 22.64 -15.48
CA LEU A 6 5.43 24.04 -15.03
C LEU A 6 4.73 24.17 -13.68
N THR A 7 3.61 23.47 -13.50
CA THR A 7 2.74 23.59 -12.32
C THR A 7 1.78 22.41 -12.22
N ALA A 8 1.46 22.00 -10.99
CA ALA A 8 0.34 21.10 -10.69
C ALA A 8 -0.71 21.86 -9.85
N PHE A 9 -1.96 21.92 -10.30
CA PHE A 9 -3.02 22.54 -9.50
C PHE A 9 -3.37 21.66 -8.31
N LEU A 10 -3.12 22.09 -7.07
CA LEU A 10 -3.42 21.34 -5.85
C LEU A 10 -4.95 21.33 -5.57
N LEU A 11 -5.72 20.41 -6.16
CA LEU A 11 -7.09 20.14 -5.67
C LEU A 11 -7.02 19.11 -4.54
N LEU A 12 -7.50 19.54 -3.37
CA LEU A 12 -7.75 18.71 -2.19
C LEU A 12 -8.91 17.76 -2.48
N GLY A 13 -8.62 16.56 -2.98
CA GLY A 13 -9.61 15.49 -2.99
C GLY A 13 -9.45 14.49 -4.12
N MET A 14 -8.49 13.57 -3.98
CA MET A 14 -8.68 12.14 -4.23
C MET A 14 -7.71 11.38 -3.32
N GLY A 15 -8.23 10.41 -2.57
CA GLY A 15 -7.50 9.72 -1.51
C GLY A 15 -6.45 8.72 -2.02
N VAL A 16 -5.64 8.23 -1.09
CA VAL A 16 -4.71 7.10 -1.29
C VAL A 16 -5.42 5.99 -2.06
N GLY A 17 -4.85 5.54 -3.19
CA GLY A 17 -5.35 4.38 -3.93
C GLY A 17 -5.39 3.19 -2.97
N PRO A 18 -6.32 2.23 -3.14
CA PRO A 18 -6.51 1.17 -2.16
C PRO A 18 -5.23 0.35 -1.95
N ALA A 19 -4.48 0.65 -0.89
CA ALA A 19 -3.38 -0.15 -0.40
C ALA A 19 -3.96 -1.31 0.41
N ASN A 20 -4.53 -2.24 -0.34
CA ASN A 20 -5.20 -3.44 0.16
C ASN A 20 -4.45 -4.69 -0.29
N ALA A 21 -3.14 -4.57 -0.51
CA ALA A 21 -2.31 -5.65 -1.03
C ALA A 21 -2.23 -6.77 0.02
N GLN A 22 -2.97 -7.84 -0.20
CA GLN A 22 -3.04 -8.99 0.67
C GLN A 22 -1.91 -9.98 0.34
N VAL A 23 -1.41 -10.67 1.34
CA VAL A 23 -0.41 -11.73 1.16
C VAL A 23 -1.13 -13.08 1.24
N LEU A 24 -0.96 -13.91 0.22
CA LEU A 24 -1.57 -15.24 0.17
C LEU A 24 -1.07 -16.10 1.34
N VAL A 25 -2.02 -16.70 2.06
CA VAL A 25 -1.76 -17.78 3.01
C VAL A 25 -2.00 -19.11 2.27
N LEU A 26 -1.03 -20.02 2.33
CA LEU A 26 -1.15 -21.33 1.69
C LEU A 26 -1.66 -22.39 2.68
N GLY A 27 -2.66 -23.16 2.26
CA GLY A 27 -3.31 -24.19 3.09
C GLY A 27 -4.60 -23.70 3.71
N GLY A 28 -5.22 -24.54 4.55
CA GLY A 28 -6.49 -24.22 5.22
C GLY A 28 -6.35 -23.78 6.66
N GLY A 29 -7.47 -23.34 7.26
CA GLY A 29 -7.54 -22.97 8.67
C GLY A 29 -7.91 -21.51 8.92
N ILE A 30 -7.70 -21.04 10.15
CA ILE A 30 -8.08 -19.69 10.60
C ILE A 30 -7.21 -18.63 9.90
N ALA A 31 -5.97 -18.97 9.55
CA ALA A 31 -5.10 -18.11 8.77
C ALA A 31 -5.62 -17.92 7.32
N GLU A 32 -6.23 -18.96 6.73
CA GLU A 32 -6.93 -18.84 5.44
C GLU A 32 -8.17 -17.96 5.59
N ASP A 33 -9.01 -18.19 6.61
CA ASP A 33 -10.17 -17.33 6.91
C ASP A 33 -9.78 -15.85 7.08
N CYS A 34 -8.63 -15.59 7.73
CA CYS A 34 -8.06 -14.24 7.88
C CYS A 34 -7.71 -13.63 6.51
N TYR A 35 -7.04 -14.40 5.65
CA TYR A 35 -6.72 -13.97 4.30
C TYR A 35 -7.98 -13.70 3.48
N GLU A 36 -9.00 -14.56 3.57
CA GLU A 36 -10.27 -14.36 2.88
C GLU A 36 -11.00 -13.11 3.37
N ALA A 37 -11.04 -12.87 4.68
CA ALA A 37 -11.59 -11.65 5.24
C ALA A 37 -10.85 -10.40 4.71
N ALA A 38 -9.52 -10.43 4.65
CA ALA A 38 -8.71 -9.36 4.10
C ALA A 38 -8.90 -9.21 2.57
N LYS A 39 -9.06 -10.30 1.82
CA LYS A 39 -9.16 -10.27 0.36
C LYS A 39 -10.55 -9.88 -0.12
N PHE A 40 -11.58 -10.52 0.40
CA PHE A 40 -12.94 -10.44 -0.13
C PHE A 40 -13.87 -9.56 0.71
N GLY A 41 -13.46 -9.19 1.94
CA GLY A 41 -14.33 -8.41 2.82
C GLY A 41 -15.59 -9.19 3.23
N SER A 42 -15.47 -10.51 3.39
CA SER A 42 -16.57 -11.41 3.79
C SER A 42 -17.19 -11.06 5.15
N VAL A 43 -16.44 -10.34 5.99
CA VAL A 43 -16.83 -9.86 7.31
C VAL A 43 -16.37 -8.41 7.52
N SER A 44 -16.85 -7.76 8.58
CA SER A 44 -16.38 -6.40 8.91
C SER A 44 -14.87 -6.38 9.16
N PRO A 45 -14.15 -5.26 8.90
CA PRO A 45 -12.70 -5.20 9.10
C PRO A 45 -12.25 -5.56 10.53
N ARG A 46 -13.04 -5.17 11.55
CA ARG A 46 -12.73 -5.50 12.95
C ARG A 46 -12.92 -6.99 13.26
N GLU A 47 -13.95 -7.59 12.70
CA GLU A 47 -14.22 -9.03 12.84
C GLU A 47 -13.15 -9.85 12.12
N GLY A 48 -12.81 -9.49 10.88
CA GLY A 48 -11.68 -10.10 10.16
C GLY A 48 -10.38 -10.02 10.96
N ALA A 49 -10.08 -8.86 11.55
CA ALA A 49 -8.88 -8.71 12.36
C ALA A 49 -8.89 -9.59 13.63
N ALA A 50 -10.07 -9.88 14.19
CA ALA A 50 -10.22 -10.82 15.29
C ALA A 50 -9.96 -12.26 14.84
N ILE A 51 -10.41 -12.65 13.64
CA ILE A 51 -10.08 -13.94 13.02
C ILE A 51 -8.56 -14.09 12.88
N CYS A 52 -7.88 -13.10 12.31
CA CYS A 52 -6.43 -13.10 12.18
C CYS A 52 -5.71 -13.19 13.53
N THR A 53 -6.24 -12.52 14.56
CA THR A 53 -5.68 -12.57 15.92
C THR A 53 -5.74 -13.99 16.49
N ARG A 54 -6.88 -14.66 16.33
CA ARG A 54 -7.08 -16.04 16.74
C ARG A 54 -6.13 -16.98 15.98
N ALA A 55 -5.96 -16.79 14.67
CA ALA A 55 -5.00 -17.55 13.87
C ALA A 55 -3.57 -17.41 14.42
N ILE A 56 -3.09 -16.17 14.61
CA ILE A 56 -1.74 -15.89 15.13
C ILE A 56 -1.50 -16.54 16.50
N GLN A 57 -2.50 -16.55 17.38
CA GLN A 57 -2.37 -17.04 18.76
C GLN A 57 -2.49 -18.56 18.89
N HIS A 58 -3.36 -19.18 18.11
CA HIS A 58 -3.80 -20.56 18.38
C HIS A 58 -3.53 -21.54 17.24
N GLU A 59 -3.24 -21.06 16.03
CA GLU A 59 -2.98 -21.93 14.90
C GLU A 59 -1.48 -22.18 14.73
N ALA A 60 -1.11 -23.46 14.61
CA ALA A 60 0.22 -23.87 14.20
C ALA A 60 0.37 -23.64 12.69
N MET A 61 1.28 -22.75 12.30
CA MET A 61 1.49 -22.35 10.91
C MET A 61 2.97 -22.09 10.62
N LYS A 62 3.35 -22.18 9.34
CA LYS A 62 4.70 -21.82 8.88
C LYS A 62 4.99 -20.33 9.16
N LEU A 63 6.26 -19.98 9.31
CA LEU A 63 6.69 -18.59 9.54
C LEU A 63 6.22 -17.65 8.41
N SER A 64 6.28 -18.10 7.16
CA SER A 64 5.76 -17.33 6.01
C SER A 64 4.26 -17.04 6.13
N ASN A 65 3.45 -18.02 6.51
CA ASN A 65 2.01 -17.84 6.73
C ASN A 65 1.75 -16.92 7.93
N ARG A 66 2.58 -16.98 8.97
CA ARG A 66 2.48 -16.09 10.13
C ARG A 66 2.78 -14.64 9.75
N ALA A 67 3.83 -14.40 8.96
CA ALA A 67 4.14 -13.08 8.41
C ALA A 67 2.97 -12.55 7.55
N ALA A 68 2.48 -13.38 6.61
CA ALA A 68 1.32 -13.06 5.79
C ALA A 68 0.08 -12.72 6.61
N THR A 69 -0.18 -13.45 7.71
CA THR A 69 -1.32 -13.21 8.59
C THR A 69 -1.20 -11.89 9.35
N TYR A 70 0.02 -11.49 9.77
CA TYR A 70 0.25 -10.14 10.29
C TYR A 70 -0.03 -9.07 9.23
N THR A 71 0.47 -9.24 7.99
CA THR A 71 0.20 -8.29 6.91
C THR A 71 -1.30 -8.16 6.61
N ASN A 72 -2.02 -9.29 6.52
CA ASN A 72 -3.46 -9.31 6.26
C ASN A 72 -4.27 -8.69 7.41
N ARG A 73 -3.87 -8.92 8.67
CA ARG A 73 -4.48 -8.23 9.81
C ARG A 73 -4.23 -6.73 9.78
N GLY A 74 -3.03 -6.32 9.36
CA GLY A 74 -2.69 -4.92 9.12
C GLY A 74 -3.61 -4.27 8.09
N VAL A 75 -3.85 -4.94 6.95
CA VAL A 75 -4.80 -4.47 5.92
C VAL A 75 -6.22 -4.30 6.50
N LEU A 76 -6.66 -5.23 7.34
CA LEU A 76 -7.96 -5.12 8.01
C LEU A 76 -7.99 -3.95 9.02
N TYR A 77 -6.89 -3.68 9.72
CA TYR A 77 -6.76 -2.49 10.56
C TYR A 77 -6.74 -1.19 9.76
N MET A 78 -6.10 -1.15 8.60
CA MET A 78 -6.15 0.00 7.67
C MET A 78 -7.60 0.32 7.30
N ARG A 79 -8.38 -0.69 6.88
CA ARG A 79 -9.80 -0.53 6.54
C ARG A 79 -10.67 -0.11 7.73
N ALA A 80 -10.25 -0.44 8.95
CA ALA A 80 -10.92 -0.02 10.18
C ALA A 80 -10.51 1.38 10.67
N GLY A 81 -9.58 2.07 9.98
CA GLY A 81 -9.00 3.35 10.41
C GLY A 81 -8.05 3.23 11.60
N LEU A 82 -7.48 2.05 11.85
CA LEU A 82 -6.60 1.76 12.98
C LEU A 82 -5.13 1.70 12.52
N TYR A 83 -4.62 2.81 11.99
CA TYR A 83 -3.35 2.89 11.27
C TYR A 83 -2.14 2.47 12.11
N GLU A 84 -2.09 2.85 13.39
CA GLU A 84 -0.99 2.52 14.31
C GLU A 84 -0.94 1.02 14.62
N LYS A 85 -2.11 0.37 14.68
CA LYS A 85 -2.18 -1.09 14.81
C LYS A 85 -1.71 -1.79 13.55
N ALA A 86 -2.06 -1.24 12.38
CA ALA A 86 -1.57 -1.75 11.10
C ALA A 86 -0.03 -1.65 11.01
N LEU A 87 0.54 -0.49 11.33
CA LEU A 87 1.99 -0.28 11.39
C LEU A 87 2.70 -1.25 12.34
N SER A 88 2.12 -1.51 13.53
CA SER A 88 2.67 -2.49 14.46
C SER A 88 2.69 -3.92 13.90
N ASP A 89 1.69 -4.28 13.10
CA ASP A 89 1.64 -5.60 12.47
C ASP A 89 2.54 -5.71 11.25
N TYR A 90 2.71 -4.64 10.47
CA TYR A 90 3.70 -4.60 9.40
C TYR A 90 5.12 -4.74 9.94
N ASP A 91 5.46 -4.11 11.07
CA ASP A 91 6.77 -4.32 11.74
C ASP A 91 6.98 -5.79 12.13
N LYS A 92 5.96 -6.43 12.73
CA LYS A 92 6.04 -7.87 13.07
C LYS A 92 6.20 -8.75 11.85
N SER A 93 5.47 -8.46 10.77
CA SER A 93 5.58 -9.19 9.51
C SER A 93 7.00 -9.08 8.94
N LYS A 94 7.55 -7.87 8.85
CA LYS A 94 8.92 -7.63 8.36
C LYS A 94 10.01 -8.29 9.20
N ARG A 95 9.82 -8.41 10.52
CA ARG A 95 10.75 -9.16 11.38
C ARG A 95 10.78 -10.66 11.07
N ILE A 96 9.70 -11.21 10.52
CA ILE A 96 9.58 -12.63 10.17
C ILE A 96 9.96 -12.87 8.70
N SER A 97 9.48 -12.02 7.79
CA SER A 97 9.79 -12.04 6.36
C SER A 97 10.09 -10.61 5.89
N PRO A 98 11.38 -10.22 5.84
CA PRO A 98 11.78 -8.83 5.57
C PRO A 98 11.66 -8.42 4.10
N ASP A 99 11.30 -9.34 3.21
CA ASP A 99 11.31 -9.22 1.75
C ASP A 99 9.91 -9.26 1.14
N THR A 100 8.85 -9.12 1.95
CA THR A 100 7.46 -9.11 1.47
C THR A 100 7.06 -7.73 0.97
N GLY A 101 7.09 -7.50 -0.34
CA GLY A 101 6.78 -6.21 -0.97
C GLY A 101 5.41 -5.64 -0.61
N GLU A 102 4.38 -6.49 -0.46
CA GLU A 102 3.03 -6.08 -0.06
C GLU A 102 3.01 -5.45 1.34
N THR A 103 3.82 -5.96 2.26
CA THR A 103 3.92 -5.42 3.62
C THR A 103 4.42 -3.97 3.59
N TYR A 104 5.45 -3.69 2.80
CA TYR A 104 5.99 -2.34 2.64
C TYR A 104 5.04 -1.41 1.89
N LEU A 105 4.32 -1.92 0.88
CA LEU A 105 3.31 -1.14 0.16
C LEU A 105 2.23 -0.64 1.12
N ASN A 106 1.68 -1.54 1.93
CA ASN A 106 0.63 -1.18 2.88
C ASN A 106 1.16 -0.30 4.02
N GLU A 107 2.39 -0.52 4.49
CA GLU A 107 3.06 0.35 5.46
C GLU A 107 3.22 1.77 4.90
N GLY A 108 3.67 1.90 3.65
CA GLY A 108 3.79 3.19 2.98
C GLY A 108 2.47 3.93 2.91
N ALA A 109 1.39 3.23 2.57
CA ALA A 109 0.06 3.82 2.58
C ALA A 109 -0.42 4.22 3.98
N ALA A 110 -0.14 3.41 5.01
CA ALA A 110 -0.44 3.76 6.40
C ALA A 110 0.25 5.07 6.79
N TYR A 111 1.52 5.24 6.41
CA TYR A 111 2.25 6.49 6.64
C TYR A 111 1.66 7.68 5.89
N ILE A 112 1.13 7.51 4.68
CA ILE A 112 0.42 8.60 3.97
C ILE A 112 -0.84 9.02 4.76
N PHE A 113 -1.62 8.07 5.28
CA PHE A 113 -2.83 8.38 6.05
C PHE A 113 -2.55 9.14 7.35
N ILE A 114 -1.39 8.92 7.98
CA ILE A 114 -0.95 9.67 9.16
C ILE A 114 -0.01 10.82 8.82
N GLU A 115 0.05 11.22 7.55
CA GLU A 115 0.84 12.35 7.03
C GLU A 115 2.35 12.27 7.29
N ALA A 116 2.88 11.07 7.50
CA ALA A 116 4.31 10.80 7.70
C ALA A 116 5.01 10.51 6.35
N TYR A 117 4.99 11.47 5.43
CA TYR A 117 5.37 11.27 4.03
C TYR A 117 6.81 10.79 3.82
N ASP A 118 7.79 11.24 4.62
CA ASP A 118 9.17 10.75 4.53
C ASP A 118 9.30 9.24 4.82
N LYS A 119 8.49 8.73 5.75
CA LYS A 119 8.44 7.30 6.08
C LYS A 119 7.66 6.53 5.02
N ALA A 120 6.65 7.15 4.42
CA ALA A 120 5.94 6.59 3.28
C ALA A 120 6.91 6.35 2.12
N LEU A 121 7.73 7.34 1.74
CA LEU A 121 8.73 7.20 0.67
C LEU A 121 9.66 6.01 0.92
N GLN A 122 10.25 5.92 2.12
CA GLN A 122 11.15 4.82 2.48
C GLN A 122 10.48 3.46 2.33
N SER A 123 9.23 3.32 2.80
CA SER A 123 8.49 2.07 2.71
C SER A 123 8.13 1.74 1.26
N LEU A 124 7.71 2.73 0.47
CA LEU A 124 7.31 2.51 -0.91
C LEU A 124 8.50 2.19 -1.83
N ASP A 125 9.68 2.73 -1.54
CA ASP A 125 10.92 2.34 -2.20
C ASP A 125 11.26 0.87 -1.92
N GLN A 126 11.09 0.40 -0.68
CA GLN A 126 11.24 -1.02 -0.36
C GLN A 126 10.17 -1.89 -1.04
N ALA A 127 8.92 -1.42 -1.11
CA ALA A 127 7.85 -2.15 -1.81
C ALA A 127 8.17 -2.37 -3.29
N ILE A 128 8.75 -1.36 -3.94
CA ILE A 128 9.22 -1.45 -5.33
C ILE A 128 10.44 -2.37 -5.44
N ALA A 129 11.41 -2.24 -4.53
CA ALA A 129 12.64 -3.03 -4.54
C ALA A 129 12.40 -4.54 -4.32
N TYR A 130 11.45 -4.88 -3.44
CA TYR A 130 11.05 -6.25 -3.16
C TYR A 130 9.98 -6.80 -4.11
N GLY A 131 9.52 -6.00 -5.08
CA GLY A 131 8.61 -6.46 -6.13
C GLY A 131 7.20 -6.80 -5.63
N SER A 132 6.55 -5.88 -4.90
CA SER A 132 5.12 -6.00 -4.57
C SER A 132 4.30 -6.35 -5.82
N ASN A 133 3.35 -7.28 -5.73
CA ASN A 133 2.48 -7.61 -6.87
C ASN A 133 1.68 -6.40 -7.39
N ASP A 134 1.42 -5.42 -6.53
CA ASP A 134 0.73 -4.18 -6.85
C ASP A 134 1.71 -3.01 -7.09
N LEU A 135 2.74 -3.22 -7.93
CA LEU A 135 3.73 -2.17 -8.23
C LEU A 135 3.10 -0.85 -8.68
N HIS A 136 2.03 -0.89 -9.48
CA HIS A 136 1.31 0.32 -9.90
C HIS A 136 0.88 1.16 -8.69
N ALA A 137 0.31 0.52 -7.66
CA ALA A 137 -0.09 1.18 -6.42
C ALA A 137 1.08 1.72 -5.61
N ALA A 138 2.23 1.03 -5.62
CA ALA A 138 3.45 1.51 -4.97
C ALA A 138 3.95 2.82 -5.60
N TYR A 139 4.03 2.89 -6.93
CA TYR A 139 4.41 4.12 -7.64
C TYR A 139 3.42 5.25 -7.39
N TYR A 140 2.11 5.00 -7.46
CA TYR A 140 1.10 6.03 -7.20
C TYR A 140 1.15 6.57 -5.77
N ASN A 141 1.27 5.71 -4.77
CA ASN A 141 1.40 6.14 -3.38
C ASN A 141 2.71 6.92 -3.18
N ARG A 142 3.79 6.55 -3.89
CA ARG A 142 5.07 7.27 -3.80
C ARG A 142 4.95 8.65 -4.44
N ALA A 143 4.22 8.76 -5.55
CA ALA A 143 3.90 10.03 -6.17
C ALA A 143 3.12 10.96 -5.22
N LEU A 144 2.10 10.44 -4.51
CA LEU A 144 1.36 11.22 -3.52
C LEU A 144 2.27 11.73 -2.39
N ALA A 145 3.16 10.89 -1.87
CA ALA A 145 4.10 11.29 -0.83
C ALA A 145 5.11 12.34 -1.35
N LYS A 146 5.60 12.19 -2.59
CA LYS A 146 6.49 13.16 -3.24
C LYS A 146 5.83 14.51 -3.46
N GLU A 147 4.59 14.54 -3.95
CA GLU A 147 3.82 15.79 -4.13
C GLU A 147 3.62 16.52 -2.80
N LYS A 148 3.41 15.79 -1.71
CA LYS A 148 3.30 16.35 -0.35
C LYS A 148 4.62 16.85 0.23
N LEU A 149 5.74 16.44 -0.35
CA LEU A 149 7.09 16.89 -0.02
C LEU A 149 7.65 17.85 -1.09
N ASP A 150 6.76 18.44 -1.91
CA ASP A 150 7.07 19.39 -2.99
C ASP A 150 7.95 18.83 -4.13
N ASP A 151 8.16 17.51 -4.21
CA ASP A 151 8.79 16.83 -5.36
C ASP A 151 7.76 16.57 -6.47
N VAL A 152 7.30 17.65 -7.11
CA VAL A 152 6.26 17.63 -8.15
C VAL A 152 6.74 16.88 -9.41
N GLU A 153 8.00 17.07 -9.81
CA GLU A 153 8.57 16.39 -10.98
C GLU A 153 8.66 14.88 -10.73
N GLY A 154 9.18 14.46 -9.58
CA GLY A 154 9.24 13.05 -9.21
C GLY A 154 7.85 12.42 -9.08
N ALA A 155 6.86 13.16 -8.58
CA ALA A 155 5.47 12.70 -8.51
C ALA A 155 4.87 12.45 -9.90
N TYR A 156 5.09 13.35 -10.86
CA TYR A 156 4.63 13.17 -12.24
C TYR A 156 5.16 11.87 -12.85
N TYR A 157 6.47 11.62 -12.72
CA TYR A 157 7.07 10.41 -13.27
C TYR A 157 6.55 9.14 -12.61
N ASP A 158 6.30 9.19 -11.30
CA ASP A 158 5.73 8.05 -10.58
C ASP A 158 4.25 7.81 -10.93
N PHE A 159 3.43 8.85 -11.09
CA PHE A 159 2.06 8.69 -11.60
C PHE A 159 2.03 8.13 -13.02
N ARG A 160 2.94 8.62 -13.89
CA ARG A 160 3.14 8.05 -15.23
C ARG A 160 3.50 6.58 -15.16
N ARG A 161 4.43 6.20 -14.29
CA ARG A 161 4.86 4.82 -14.13
C ARG A 161 3.73 3.93 -13.63
N ALA A 162 2.91 4.44 -12.70
CA ALA A 162 1.72 3.76 -12.24
C ALA A 162 0.73 3.47 -13.39
N LEU A 163 0.46 4.46 -14.25
CA LEU A 163 -0.42 4.31 -15.42
C LEU A 163 0.18 3.37 -16.48
N GLU A 164 1.50 3.39 -16.69
CA GLU A 164 2.16 2.44 -17.60
C GLU A 164 2.01 0.98 -17.14
N LEU A 165 2.07 0.74 -15.82
CA LEU A 165 1.89 -0.58 -15.23
C LEU A 165 0.42 -1.02 -15.19
N LYS A 166 -0.51 -0.06 -15.11
CA LYS A 166 -1.95 -0.30 -15.13
C LYS A 166 -2.66 0.76 -15.98
N PRO A 167 -2.77 0.54 -17.31
CA PRO A 167 -3.27 1.55 -18.26
C PRO A 167 -4.72 2.00 -18.06
N ASP A 168 -5.52 1.20 -17.37
CA ASP A 168 -6.93 1.46 -17.07
C ASP A 168 -7.13 2.09 -15.68
N TRP A 169 -6.06 2.58 -15.05
CA TRP A 169 -6.16 3.13 -13.70
C TRP A 169 -6.59 4.60 -13.68
N GLU A 170 -7.90 4.81 -13.64
CA GLU A 170 -8.54 6.14 -13.63
C GLU A 170 -7.94 7.12 -12.61
N LEU A 171 -7.54 6.65 -11.42
CA LEU A 171 -6.92 7.51 -10.40
C LEU A 171 -5.57 8.08 -10.86
N ALA A 172 -4.74 7.28 -11.52
CA ALA A 172 -3.44 7.73 -12.02
C ALA A 172 -3.61 8.65 -13.23
N GLU A 173 -4.55 8.33 -14.13
CA GLU A 173 -4.90 9.18 -15.27
C GLU A 173 -5.39 10.55 -14.80
N TRP A 174 -6.30 10.58 -13.81
CA TRP A 174 -6.80 11.83 -13.25
C TRP A 174 -5.69 12.67 -12.62
N GLN A 175 -4.78 12.06 -11.84
CA GLN A 175 -3.65 12.78 -11.25
C GLN A 175 -2.79 13.42 -12.34
N LEU A 176 -2.48 12.70 -13.41
CA LEU A 176 -1.68 13.21 -14.53
C LEU A 176 -2.36 14.35 -15.28
N SER A 177 -3.70 14.33 -15.39
CA SER A 177 -4.46 15.37 -16.09
C SER A 177 -4.30 16.78 -15.50
N ARG A 178 -3.86 16.87 -14.24
CA ARG A 178 -3.64 18.13 -13.51
C ARG A 178 -2.27 18.76 -13.76
N PHE A 179 -1.34 18.04 -14.39
CA PHE A 179 0.01 18.53 -14.65
C PHE A 179 0.04 19.31 -15.96
N GLU A 180 0.59 20.53 -15.91
CA GLU A 180 0.85 21.32 -17.11
C GLU A 180 2.25 21.00 -17.65
N ILE A 181 2.30 20.53 -18.90
CA ILE A 181 3.55 20.15 -19.59
C ILE A 181 3.79 21.17 -20.70
N SER A 182 4.87 21.95 -20.61
CA SER A 182 5.35 22.72 -21.77
C SER A 182 6.37 21.91 -22.55
N THR A 183 6.15 21.82 -23.86
CA THR A 183 7.16 21.38 -24.82
C THR A 183 7.90 22.62 -25.33
N ASN A 184 9.18 22.76 -24.99
CA ASN A 184 10.10 23.71 -25.65
C ASN A 184 10.83 23.06 -26.82
#